data_AF-A0A2M7QIJ2-F1
#
_entry.id   AF-A0A2M7QIJ2-F1
#
_cell.length_a   1.000
_cell.length_b   1.000
_cell.length_c   1.000
_cell.angle_alpha   90.00
_cell.angle_beta   90.00
_cell.angle_gamma   90.00
#
_symmetry.space_group_name_H-M   'P 1'
#
loop_
_entity.id
_entity.type
_entity.pdbx_description
1 polymer ?
#
loop_
_entity_poly.entity_id
_entity_poly.type
_entity_poly.pdbx_seq_one_letter_code
_entity_poly.pdbx_strand_id
1 'polypeptide(L)'
;MRTLIKWPGGKAREYKNIKDIIPKDTKTYIEPFFGGGGIYFNLEPKKSIINDINENLMIFYRFLKEENKRFKKCLEQIADDWDNLSIIAKTVFDDTKQYKNNISESKIKEEIEKLSYDNRLPKLINGQEKYWELLSEGLLIDKLHRIIGLEIKNGVFSDQDFYDQIVAVTKGAYYYYLRDKFIPENKKEEVAQFFFMREYCFGSMFRFNSEGKFNIPYGGAS
;
A
#
# COMPACT_ATOMS: atom_id res chain seq x y z
N MET A 1 -11.25 15.92 -14.95
CA MET A 1 -9.91 15.40 -14.57
C MET A 1 -10.04 14.03 -13.87
N ARG A 2 -8.99 13.19 -13.85
CA ARG A 2 -8.99 11.92 -13.07
C ARG A 2 -8.84 12.26 -11.58
N THR A 3 -9.58 11.57 -10.71
CA THR A 3 -9.43 11.76 -9.24
C THR A 3 -8.03 11.38 -8.81
N LEU A 4 -7.50 12.10 -7.82
CA LEU A 4 -6.13 11.88 -7.33
C LEU A 4 -5.97 10.57 -6.55
N ILE A 5 -7.07 10.07 -5.99
CA ILE A 5 -7.09 8.86 -5.16
C ILE A 5 -8.27 7.96 -5.58
N LYS A 6 -8.15 6.65 -5.32
CA LYS A 6 -9.30 5.74 -5.42
C LYS A 6 -10.16 5.85 -4.16
N TRP A 7 -11.45 6.09 -4.34
CA TRP A 7 -12.39 6.19 -3.23
C TRP A 7 -13.66 5.37 -3.50
N PRO A 8 -14.14 4.57 -2.54
CA PRO A 8 -15.41 3.88 -2.65
C PRO A 8 -16.54 4.85 -3.00
N GLY A 9 -17.35 4.47 -3.99
CA GLY A 9 -18.42 5.32 -4.49
C GLY A 9 -17.95 6.52 -5.32
N GLY A 10 -16.73 6.52 -5.85
CA GLY A 10 -16.23 7.59 -6.73
C GLY A 10 -17.18 7.91 -7.89
N LYS A 11 -17.61 9.17 -7.98
CA LYS A 11 -18.65 9.63 -8.94
C LYS A 11 -18.10 10.27 -10.21
N ALA A 12 -16.79 10.15 -10.48
CA ALA A 12 -16.17 10.76 -11.66
C ALA A 12 -16.81 10.31 -12.99
N ARG A 13 -17.24 9.05 -13.10
CA ARG A 13 -17.93 8.52 -14.28
C ARG A 13 -19.40 8.98 -14.38
N GLU A 14 -20.02 9.27 -13.25
CA GLU A 14 -21.42 9.72 -13.19
C GLU A 14 -21.58 11.19 -13.56
N TYR A 15 -20.49 11.97 -13.51
CA TYR A 15 -20.51 13.37 -13.92
C TYR A 15 -21.17 13.59 -15.29
N LYS A 16 -20.91 12.71 -16.28
CA LYS A 16 -21.49 12.81 -17.62
C LYS A 16 -23.03 12.75 -17.63
N ASN A 17 -23.63 12.08 -16.64
CA ASN A 17 -25.07 11.88 -16.52
C ASN A 17 -25.75 13.03 -15.75
N ILE A 18 -25.01 13.74 -14.89
CA ILE A 18 -25.56 14.77 -14.01
C ILE A 18 -25.13 16.19 -14.36
N LYS A 19 -24.13 16.37 -15.24
CA LYS A 19 -23.58 17.70 -15.57
C LYS A 19 -24.64 18.72 -16.00
N ASP A 20 -25.69 18.28 -16.66
CA ASP A 20 -26.72 19.16 -17.23
C ASP A 20 -27.78 19.59 -16.21
N ILE A 21 -27.87 18.89 -15.06
CA ILE A 21 -28.75 19.26 -13.94
C ILE A 21 -28.02 20.05 -12.84
N ILE A 22 -26.67 20.11 -12.89
CA ILE A 22 -25.89 20.93 -11.94
C ILE A 22 -26.14 22.41 -12.28
N PRO A 23 -26.58 23.24 -11.31
CA PRO A 23 -26.80 24.67 -11.55
C PRO A 23 -25.51 25.35 -12.01
N LYS A 24 -25.57 26.09 -13.14
CA LYS A 24 -24.40 26.73 -13.76
C LYS A 24 -23.99 28.02 -13.04
N ASP A 25 -24.95 28.75 -12.49
CA ASP A 25 -24.74 30.06 -11.85
C ASP A 25 -24.57 29.95 -10.33
N THR A 26 -23.70 29.05 -9.88
CA THR A 26 -23.40 28.90 -8.46
C THR A 26 -22.27 29.83 -8.03
N LYS A 27 -22.49 30.59 -6.95
CA LYS A 27 -21.44 31.44 -6.34
C LYS A 27 -20.39 30.61 -5.59
N THR A 28 -20.82 29.52 -4.97
CA THR A 28 -19.98 28.63 -4.16
C THR A 28 -20.45 27.20 -4.37
N TYR A 29 -19.52 26.31 -4.71
CA TYR A 29 -19.74 24.87 -4.71
C TYR A 29 -19.55 24.30 -3.30
N ILE A 30 -20.42 23.40 -2.86
CA ILE A 30 -20.33 22.79 -1.53
C ILE A 30 -20.46 21.26 -1.69
N GLU A 31 -19.47 20.51 -1.22
CA GLU A 31 -19.46 19.03 -1.25
C GLU A 31 -19.12 18.49 0.15
N PRO A 32 -20.12 18.16 0.99
CA PRO A 32 -19.91 17.71 2.38
C PRO A 32 -19.32 16.30 2.53
N PHE A 33 -19.38 15.50 1.46
CA PHE A 33 -18.94 14.10 1.38
C PHE A 33 -17.98 13.94 0.20
N PHE A 34 -16.81 14.57 0.32
CA PHE A 34 -15.89 14.78 -0.79
C PHE A 34 -15.35 13.49 -1.39
N GLY A 35 -14.95 12.53 -0.54
CA GLY A 35 -14.28 11.31 -0.97
C GLY A 35 -13.15 11.57 -1.97
N GLY A 36 -13.22 10.95 -3.14
CA GLY A 36 -12.23 11.13 -4.21
C GLY A 36 -12.34 12.45 -5.00
N GLY A 37 -13.31 13.32 -4.71
CA GLY A 37 -13.52 14.59 -5.44
C GLY A 37 -14.02 14.40 -6.88
N GLY A 38 -14.74 13.32 -7.15
CA GLY A 38 -15.10 12.92 -8.52
C GLY A 38 -15.93 13.96 -9.27
N ILE A 39 -16.82 14.68 -8.59
CA ILE A 39 -17.61 15.76 -9.19
C ILE A 39 -16.80 17.05 -9.21
N TYR A 40 -16.20 17.42 -8.07
CA TYR A 40 -15.35 18.61 -7.95
C TYR A 40 -14.30 18.74 -9.05
N PHE A 41 -13.51 17.70 -9.32
CA PHE A 41 -12.44 17.70 -10.33
C PHE A 41 -12.96 17.67 -11.79
N ASN A 42 -14.26 17.50 -12.02
CA ASN A 42 -14.85 17.66 -13.35
C ASN A 42 -15.57 19.01 -13.50
N LEU A 43 -16.09 19.55 -12.40
CA LEU A 43 -16.77 20.84 -12.40
C LEU A 43 -15.80 22.03 -12.35
N GLU A 44 -14.64 21.86 -11.70
CA GLU A 44 -13.61 22.89 -11.51
C GLU A 44 -14.19 24.23 -11.00
N PRO A 45 -14.92 24.22 -9.87
CA PRO A 45 -15.60 25.42 -9.38
C PRO A 45 -14.60 26.49 -8.94
N LYS A 46 -14.90 27.76 -9.24
CA LYS A 46 -14.06 28.92 -8.86
C LYS A 46 -13.95 29.11 -7.34
N LYS A 47 -15.03 28.81 -6.61
CA LYS A 47 -15.09 28.88 -5.15
C LYS A 47 -15.78 27.64 -4.61
N SER A 48 -15.16 27.00 -3.62
CA SER A 48 -15.65 25.74 -3.07
C SER A 48 -15.45 25.61 -1.56
N ILE A 49 -16.35 24.86 -0.93
CA ILE A 49 -16.22 24.34 0.44
C ILE A 49 -16.35 22.82 0.33
N ILE A 50 -15.30 22.09 0.66
CA ILE A 50 -15.27 20.63 0.60
C ILE A 50 -15.03 20.07 2.01
N ASN A 51 -15.67 18.95 2.32
CA ASN A 51 -15.53 18.28 3.60
C ASN A 51 -15.66 16.77 3.43
N ASP A 52 -15.06 16.02 4.35
CA ASP A 52 -15.31 14.60 4.54
C ASP A 52 -15.12 14.27 6.03
N ILE A 53 -15.75 13.20 6.51
CA ILE A 53 -15.55 12.76 7.89
C ILE A 53 -14.15 12.18 8.10
N ASN A 54 -13.50 11.69 7.03
CA ASN A 54 -12.15 11.19 7.14
C ASN A 54 -11.13 12.34 7.23
N GLU A 55 -10.55 12.52 8.41
CA GLU A 55 -9.58 13.59 8.67
C GLU A 55 -8.32 13.45 7.80
N ASN A 56 -7.78 12.24 7.66
CA ASN A 56 -6.55 12.01 6.89
C ASN A 56 -6.73 12.32 5.40
N LEU A 57 -7.93 12.08 4.84
CA LEU A 57 -8.31 12.51 3.50
C LEU A 57 -8.30 14.04 3.36
N MET A 58 -8.94 14.73 4.32
CA MET A 58 -9.01 16.20 4.27
C MET A 58 -7.65 16.85 4.46
N ILE A 59 -6.78 16.26 5.28
CA ILE A 59 -5.39 16.70 5.45
C ILE A 59 -4.56 16.38 4.20
N PHE A 60 -4.76 15.23 3.56
CA PHE A 60 -4.12 14.89 2.28
C PHE A 60 -4.37 15.97 1.23
N TYR A 61 -5.64 16.31 0.97
CA TYR A 61 -5.95 17.37 0.00
C TYR A 61 -5.43 18.74 0.42
N ARG A 62 -5.38 19.03 1.72
CA ARG A 62 -4.78 20.26 2.23
C ARG A 62 -3.28 20.34 1.95
N PHE A 63 -2.52 19.28 2.25
CA PHE A 63 -1.09 19.23 1.96
C PHE A 63 -0.78 19.30 0.48
N LEU A 64 -1.62 18.72 -0.37
CA LEU A 64 -1.50 18.88 -1.83
C LEU A 64 -1.74 20.31 -2.27
N LYS A 65 -2.81 20.96 -1.77
CA LYS A 65 -3.12 22.36 -2.06
C LYS A 65 -1.99 23.31 -1.63
N GLU A 66 -1.33 23.01 -0.50
CA GLU A 66 -0.24 23.79 0.06
C GLU A 66 1.15 23.46 -0.55
N GLU A 67 1.22 22.54 -1.51
CA GLU A 67 2.47 22.05 -2.10
C GLU A 67 3.51 21.64 -1.02
N ASN A 68 3.04 20.93 0.01
CA ASN A 68 3.84 20.65 1.19
C ASN A 68 5.04 19.74 0.86
N LYS A 69 6.24 20.34 0.76
CA LYS A 69 7.48 19.62 0.41
C LYS A 69 7.83 18.47 1.34
N ARG A 70 7.55 18.60 2.65
CA ARG A 70 7.82 17.53 3.63
C ARG A 70 6.89 16.35 3.40
N PHE A 71 5.59 16.61 3.21
CA PHE A 71 4.64 15.57 2.85
C PHE A 71 5.00 14.86 1.55
N LYS A 72 5.39 15.61 0.52
CA LYS A 72 5.88 15.04 -0.73
C LYS A 72 7.07 14.10 -0.50
N LYS A 73 8.06 14.51 0.30
CA LYS A 73 9.21 13.67 0.65
C LYS A 73 8.80 12.38 1.37
N CYS A 74 7.81 12.43 2.26
CA CYS A 74 7.29 11.22 2.92
C CYS A 74 6.65 10.24 1.93
N LEU A 75 5.89 10.75 0.94
CA LEU A 75 5.32 9.93 -0.12
C LEU A 75 6.39 9.32 -1.02
N GLU A 76 7.38 10.13 -1.43
CA GLU A 76 8.51 9.68 -2.25
C GLU A 76 9.31 8.59 -1.53
N GLN A 77 9.58 8.76 -0.23
CA GLN A 77 10.30 7.74 0.54
C GLN A 77 9.56 6.40 0.59
N ILE A 78 8.23 6.39 0.81
CA ILE A 78 7.45 5.15 0.81
C ILE A 78 7.43 4.52 -0.60
N ALA A 79 7.37 5.35 -1.65
CA ALA A 79 7.43 4.86 -3.03
C ALA A 79 8.81 4.26 -3.37
N ASP A 80 9.89 4.93 -2.98
CA ASP A 80 11.27 4.46 -3.16
C ASP A 80 11.49 3.13 -2.43
N ASP A 81 11.05 3.05 -1.17
CA ASP A 81 11.06 1.80 -0.41
C ASP A 81 10.33 0.69 -1.17
N TRP A 82 9.11 0.96 -1.65
CA TRP A 82 8.28 -0.01 -2.37
C TRP A 82 8.93 -0.54 -3.64
N ASP A 83 9.61 0.33 -4.39
CA ASP A 83 10.36 -0.05 -5.59
C ASP A 83 11.60 -0.88 -5.23
N ASN A 84 12.31 -0.48 -4.18
CA ASN A 84 13.48 -1.17 -3.61
C ASN A 84 13.17 -2.59 -3.11
N LEU A 85 11.92 -2.89 -2.75
CA LEU A 85 11.50 -4.26 -2.40
C LEU A 85 11.72 -5.26 -3.54
N SER A 86 11.81 -4.81 -4.79
CA SER A 86 12.13 -5.69 -5.92
C SER A 86 13.56 -6.22 -5.85
N ILE A 87 14.51 -5.39 -5.38
CA ILE A 87 15.90 -5.79 -5.15
C ILE A 87 15.96 -6.78 -4.00
N ILE A 88 15.28 -6.48 -2.89
CA ILE A 88 15.22 -7.36 -1.72
C ILE A 88 14.58 -8.71 -2.09
N ALA A 89 13.45 -8.70 -2.81
CA ALA A 89 12.78 -9.92 -3.26
C ALA A 89 13.69 -10.78 -4.14
N LYS A 90 14.47 -10.16 -5.02
CA LYS A 90 15.42 -10.88 -5.88
C LYS A 90 16.52 -11.56 -5.06
N THR A 91 17.10 -10.86 -4.10
CA THR A 91 18.12 -11.43 -3.22
C THR A 91 17.55 -12.55 -2.35
N VAL A 92 16.37 -12.35 -1.74
CA VAL A 92 15.68 -13.40 -0.97
C VAL A 92 15.43 -14.63 -1.84
N PHE A 93 14.99 -14.44 -3.08
CA PHE A 93 14.82 -15.55 -4.02
C PHE A 93 16.12 -16.29 -4.31
N ASP A 94 17.20 -15.56 -4.64
CA ASP A 94 18.46 -16.19 -5.01
C ASP A 94 19.04 -17.03 -3.86
N ASP A 95 18.86 -16.60 -2.61
CA ASP A 95 19.37 -17.27 -1.42
C ASP A 95 18.44 -18.41 -0.93
N THR A 96 17.16 -18.36 -1.26
CA THR A 96 16.17 -19.34 -0.78
C THR A 96 15.67 -20.34 -1.83
N LYS A 97 15.94 -20.13 -3.13
CA LYS A 97 15.48 -21.00 -4.24
C LYS A 97 15.86 -22.47 -4.09
N GLN A 98 16.99 -22.77 -3.44
CA GLN A 98 17.40 -24.15 -3.18
C GLN A 98 16.43 -24.90 -2.25
N TYR A 99 15.69 -24.18 -1.41
CA TYR A 99 14.71 -24.73 -0.48
C TYR A 99 13.30 -24.85 -1.08
N LYS A 100 13.13 -24.46 -2.36
CA LYS A 100 11.83 -24.45 -3.06
C LYS A 100 11.08 -25.78 -2.97
N ASN A 101 11.79 -26.89 -3.18
CA ASN A 101 11.20 -28.24 -3.22
C ASN A 101 11.15 -28.93 -1.85
N ASN A 102 11.85 -28.39 -0.85
CA ASN A 102 11.91 -28.94 0.50
C ASN A 102 12.12 -27.78 1.49
N ILE A 103 11.01 -27.18 1.93
CA ILE A 103 11.03 -25.99 2.79
C ILE A 103 11.67 -26.36 4.11
N SER A 104 12.81 -25.72 4.38
CA SER A 104 13.43 -25.71 5.70
C SER A 104 13.19 -24.35 6.33
N GLU A 105 12.20 -24.28 7.22
CA GLU A 105 11.82 -23.03 7.90
C GLU A 105 13.01 -22.39 8.63
N SER A 106 13.78 -23.20 9.37
CA SER A 106 14.94 -22.70 10.11
C SER A 106 16.02 -22.13 9.18
N LYS A 107 16.28 -22.77 8.04
CA LYS A 107 17.28 -22.29 7.08
C LYS A 107 16.84 -21.04 6.35
N ILE A 108 15.58 -20.97 5.91
CA ILE A 108 15.05 -19.76 5.28
C ILE A 108 15.08 -18.57 6.24
N LYS A 109 14.72 -18.78 7.51
CA LYS A 109 14.85 -17.75 8.55
C LYS A 109 16.30 -17.28 8.72
N GLU A 110 17.25 -18.22 8.78
CA GLU A 110 18.68 -17.92 8.88
C GLU A 110 19.18 -17.08 7.68
N GLU A 111 18.74 -17.38 6.45
CA GLU A 111 19.11 -16.57 5.28
C GLU A 111 18.51 -15.15 5.34
N ILE A 112 17.24 -15.01 5.71
CA ILE A 112 16.60 -13.68 5.83
C ILE A 112 17.26 -12.86 6.94
N GLU A 113 17.61 -13.48 8.06
CA GLU A 113 18.31 -12.82 9.16
C GLU A 113 19.67 -12.27 8.69
N LYS A 114 20.46 -13.05 7.94
CA LYS A 114 21.72 -12.57 7.34
C LYS A 114 21.49 -11.37 6.42
N LEU A 115 20.44 -11.41 5.59
CA LEU A 115 20.10 -10.32 4.68
C LEU A 115 19.72 -9.03 5.40
N SER A 116 19.13 -9.12 6.60
CA SER A 116 18.80 -7.93 7.41
C SER A 116 20.01 -7.08 7.80
N TYR A 117 21.21 -7.68 7.76
CA TYR A 117 22.48 -7.01 8.05
C TYR A 117 23.31 -6.70 6.78
N ASP A 118 22.82 -7.01 5.58
CA ASP A 118 23.54 -6.77 4.33
C ASP A 118 23.47 -5.29 3.93
N ASN A 119 24.58 -4.58 4.10
CA ASN A 119 24.70 -3.16 3.77
C ASN A 119 24.58 -2.84 2.27
N ARG A 120 24.57 -3.85 1.39
CA ARG A 120 24.34 -3.69 -0.06
C ARG A 120 22.86 -3.58 -0.39
N LEU A 121 21.97 -4.08 0.48
CA LEU A 121 20.54 -3.98 0.29
C LEU A 121 20.05 -2.56 0.61
N PRO A 122 18.99 -2.10 -0.08
CA PRO A 122 18.38 -0.82 0.24
C PRO A 122 17.92 -0.79 1.70
N LYS A 123 18.23 0.31 2.39
CA LYS A 123 17.64 0.59 3.71
C LYS A 123 16.24 1.13 3.51
N LEU A 124 15.28 0.53 4.19
CA LEU A 124 13.90 1.00 4.21
C LEU A 124 13.74 2.08 5.28
N ILE A 125 12.54 2.66 5.38
CA ILE A 125 12.21 3.64 6.42
C ILE A 125 12.49 3.14 7.85
N ASN A 126 12.56 4.09 8.78
CA ASN A 126 12.97 3.87 10.17
C ASN A 126 12.15 2.77 10.87
N GLY A 127 12.81 1.83 11.55
CA GLY A 127 12.18 0.66 12.15
C GLY A 127 12.14 -0.58 11.24
N GLN A 128 12.94 -0.60 10.17
CA GLN A 128 13.02 -1.70 9.19
C GLN A 128 13.31 -3.08 9.79
N GLU A 129 13.91 -3.15 10.98
CA GLU A 129 14.02 -4.37 11.78
C GLU A 129 12.69 -5.10 11.96
N LYS A 130 11.57 -4.38 12.13
CA LYS A 130 10.23 -4.97 12.19
C LYS A 130 9.72 -5.48 10.85
N TYR A 131 10.20 -4.92 9.74
CA TYR A 131 9.94 -5.47 8.41
C TYR A 131 10.67 -6.81 8.23
N TRP A 132 11.94 -6.90 8.61
CA TRP A 132 12.72 -8.16 8.53
C TRP A 132 12.16 -9.25 9.45
N GLU A 133 11.74 -8.87 10.66
CA GLU A 133 10.96 -9.72 11.56
C GLU A 133 9.72 -10.26 10.84
N LEU A 134 8.85 -9.41 10.30
CA LEU A 134 7.65 -9.87 9.57
C LEU A 134 7.95 -10.72 8.32
N LEU A 135 9.04 -10.46 7.61
CA LEU A 135 9.42 -11.24 6.43
C LEU A 135 9.88 -12.65 6.82
N SER A 136 10.63 -12.75 7.92
CA SER A 136 11.12 -14.02 8.48
C SER A 136 10.05 -14.77 9.29
N GLU A 137 9.11 -14.05 9.91
CA GLU A 137 8.02 -14.58 10.73
C GLU A 137 6.82 -14.98 9.88
N GLY A 138 6.77 -16.26 9.49
CA GLY A 138 5.54 -16.93 9.04
C GLY A 138 5.02 -16.51 7.66
N LEU A 139 5.01 -15.24 7.28
CA LEU A 139 4.42 -14.77 6.02
C LEU A 139 5.02 -15.44 4.78
N LEU A 140 6.35 -15.50 4.69
CA LEU A 140 7.02 -16.25 3.64
C LEU A 140 6.75 -17.75 3.80
N ILE A 141 7.03 -18.29 4.98
CA ILE A 141 6.99 -19.73 5.26
C ILE A 141 5.59 -20.34 5.03
N ASP A 142 4.55 -19.74 5.60
CA ASP A 142 3.15 -20.13 5.44
C ASP A 142 2.73 -20.10 3.97
N LYS A 143 3.17 -19.06 3.25
CA LYS A 143 2.87 -18.94 1.82
C LYS A 143 3.57 -20.04 1.04
N LEU A 144 4.84 -20.31 1.31
CA LEU A 144 5.59 -21.41 0.70
C LEU A 144 4.95 -22.77 1.00
N HIS A 145 4.59 -23.06 2.26
CA HIS A 145 3.89 -24.30 2.63
C HIS A 145 2.56 -24.46 1.88
N ARG A 146 1.78 -23.38 1.76
CA ARG A 146 0.53 -23.37 1.01
C ARG A 146 0.75 -23.67 -0.47
N ILE A 147 1.82 -23.13 -1.06
CA ILE A 147 2.15 -23.30 -2.48
C ILE A 147 2.58 -24.75 -2.77
N ILE A 148 3.46 -25.34 -1.96
CA ILE A 148 3.80 -26.78 -2.06
C ILE A 148 2.53 -27.64 -2.01
N GLY A 149 1.59 -27.32 -1.11
CA GLY A 149 0.31 -28.02 -1.04
C GLY A 149 -0.55 -27.91 -2.31
N LEU A 150 -0.40 -26.85 -3.11
CA LEU A 150 -1.08 -26.66 -4.40
C LEU A 150 -0.34 -27.36 -5.55
N GLU A 151 0.98 -27.41 -5.51
CA GLU A 151 1.81 -28.06 -6.53
C GLU A 151 1.66 -29.57 -6.55
N ILE A 152 1.52 -30.20 -5.37
CA ILE A 152 1.15 -31.62 -5.25
C ILE A 152 -0.14 -31.92 -6.06
N LYS A 153 -1.01 -30.92 -6.24
CA LYS A 153 -2.26 -31.06 -7.01
C LYS A 153 -2.13 -30.74 -8.50
N ASN A 154 -1.14 -29.92 -8.91
CA ASN A 154 -1.07 -29.35 -10.27
C ASN A 154 0.19 -29.71 -11.07
N GLY A 155 1.17 -30.39 -10.45
CA GLY A 155 2.22 -31.14 -11.16
C GLY A 155 3.47 -30.39 -11.61
N VAL A 156 3.52 -29.05 -11.62
CA VAL A 156 4.76 -28.29 -11.89
C VAL A 156 4.77 -26.95 -11.13
N PHE A 157 5.91 -26.62 -10.54
CA PHE A 157 6.23 -25.30 -9.98
C PHE A 157 7.53 -24.78 -10.54
N SER A 158 7.43 -23.70 -11.30
CA SER A 158 8.59 -23.09 -11.91
C SER A 158 9.37 -22.24 -10.91
N ASP A 159 10.60 -21.87 -11.27
CA ASP A 159 11.35 -20.86 -10.51
C ASP A 159 10.67 -19.49 -10.60
N GLN A 160 9.95 -19.23 -11.69
CA GLN A 160 9.17 -18.01 -11.86
C GLN A 160 8.03 -17.93 -10.86
N ASP A 161 7.28 -19.02 -10.69
CA ASP A 161 6.19 -19.08 -9.71
C ASP A 161 6.73 -18.85 -8.30
N PHE A 162 7.88 -19.43 -7.93
CA PHE A 162 8.51 -19.20 -6.63
C PHE A 162 8.95 -17.74 -6.46
N TYR A 163 9.56 -17.16 -7.50
CA TYR A 163 9.96 -15.75 -7.49
C TYR A 163 8.77 -14.81 -7.29
N ASP A 164 7.66 -15.01 -8.01
CA ASP A 164 6.46 -14.18 -7.89
C ASP A 164 5.87 -14.24 -6.46
N GLN A 165 5.97 -15.41 -5.83
CA GLN A 165 5.50 -15.60 -4.46
C GLN A 165 6.41 -14.91 -3.44
N ILE A 166 7.74 -14.94 -3.67
CA ILE A 166 8.71 -14.16 -2.91
C ILE A 166 8.42 -12.66 -3.04
N VAL A 167 8.26 -12.13 -4.26
CA VAL A 167 7.89 -10.73 -4.49
C VAL A 167 6.62 -10.37 -3.70
N ALA A 168 5.61 -11.23 -3.76
CA ALA A 168 4.34 -10.98 -3.07
C ALA A 168 4.47 -11.01 -1.54
N VAL A 169 5.34 -11.83 -0.96
CA VAL A 169 5.55 -11.83 0.50
C VAL A 169 6.47 -10.70 0.96
N THR A 170 7.50 -10.34 0.17
CA THR A 170 8.37 -9.21 0.45
C THR A 170 7.55 -7.92 0.47
N LYS A 171 6.70 -7.71 -0.54
CA LYS A 171 5.75 -6.58 -0.58
C LYS A 171 4.69 -6.67 0.51
N GLY A 172 4.19 -7.87 0.80
CA GLY A 172 3.25 -8.10 1.89
C GLY A 172 3.83 -7.73 3.26
N ALA A 173 5.05 -8.15 3.56
CA ALA A 173 5.74 -7.85 4.82
C ALA A 173 5.92 -6.34 5.01
N TYR A 174 6.32 -5.60 3.97
CA TYR A 174 6.41 -4.14 4.04
C TYR A 174 5.06 -3.47 4.26
N TYR A 175 4.01 -3.93 3.56
CA TYR A 175 2.67 -3.44 3.78
C TYR A 175 2.20 -3.67 5.23
N TYR A 176 2.43 -4.85 5.81
CA TYR A 176 2.04 -5.16 7.18
C TYR A 176 2.89 -4.43 8.21
N TYR A 177 4.18 -4.24 7.92
CA TYR A 177 5.04 -3.37 8.70
C TYR A 177 4.47 -1.95 8.75
N LEU A 178 4.15 -1.37 7.59
CA LEU A 178 3.50 -0.06 7.54
C LEU A 178 2.17 -0.03 8.27
N ARG A 179 1.32 -1.06 8.14
CA ARG A 179 -0.01 -1.06 8.76
C ARG A 179 0.01 -1.22 10.27
N ASP A 180 0.85 -2.13 10.77
CA ASP A 180 0.73 -2.65 12.13
C ASP A 180 1.90 -2.26 13.05
N LYS A 181 3.05 -1.85 12.49
CA LYS A 181 4.30 -1.67 13.24
C LYS A 181 4.92 -0.28 13.08
N PHE A 182 4.78 0.35 11.92
CA PHE A 182 5.30 1.69 11.68
C PHE A 182 4.50 2.73 12.47
N ILE A 183 5.19 3.55 13.26
CA ILE A 183 4.62 4.61 14.07
C ILE A 183 5.04 5.95 13.45
N PRO A 184 4.12 6.67 12.78
CA PRO A 184 4.41 7.99 12.24
C PRO A 184 4.83 8.97 13.33
N GLU A 185 5.91 9.72 13.11
CA GLU A 185 6.39 10.73 14.06
C GLU A 185 5.60 12.04 13.93
N ASN A 186 4.95 12.24 12.78
CA ASN A 186 4.22 13.45 12.48
C ASN A 186 3.06 13.20 11.50
N LYS A 187 2.17 14.19 11.39
CA LYS A 187 0.97 14.07 10.54
C LYS A 187 1.25 13.86 9.05
N LYS A 188 2.44 14.24 8.55
CA LYS A 188 2.78 14.08 7.13
C LYS A 188 3.07 12.61 6.83
N GLU A 189 3.83 11.96 7.70
CA GLU A 189 4.06 10.52 7.66
C GLU A 189 2.76 9.74 7.84
N GLU A 190 1.91 10.12 8.79
CA GLU A 190 0.64 9.44 9.03
C GLU A 190 -0.26 9.47 7.79
N VAL A 191 -0.36 10.63 7.14
CA VAL A 191 -1.17 10.79 5.92
C VAL A 191 -0.53 10.08 4.73
N ALA A 192 0.81 10.05 4.63
CA ALA A 192 1.53 9.33 3.58
C ALA A 192 1.33 7.81 3.73
N GLN A 193 1.51 7.29 4.95
CA GLN A 193 1.24 5.90 5.32
C GLN A 193 -0.22 5.52 5.03
N PHE A 194 -1.19 6.35 5.45
CA PHE A 194 -2.61 6.12 5.15
C PHE A 194 -2.88 6.04 3.65
N PHE A 195 -2.33 6.99 2.88
CA PHE A 195 -2.52 7.02 1.42
C PHE A 195 -1.94 5.76 0.75
N PHE A 196 -0.71 5.39 1.12
CA PHE A 196 -0.07 4.17 0.63
C PHE A 196 -0.93 2.93 0.96
N MET A 197 -1.32 2.75 2.23
CA MET A 197 -2.13 1.61 2.63
C MET A 197 -3.44 1.55 1.85
N ARG A 198 -4.10 2.69 1.61
CA ARG A 198 -5.35 2.74 0.84
C ARG A 198 -5.19 2.31 -0.61
N GLU A 199 -4.10 2.68 -1.27
CA GLU A 199 -3.87 2.30 -2.66
C GLU A 199 -3.50 0.82 -2.81
N TYR A 200 -2.76 0.25 -1.86
CA TYR A 200 -2.25 -1.13 -1.93
C TYR A 200 -3.05 -2.18 -1.13
N CYS A 201 -4.04 -1.78 -0.35
CA CYS A 201 -4.93 -2.72 0.33
C CYS A 201 -5.88 -3.44 -0.64
N PHE A 202 -6.38 -4.61 -0.24
CA PHE A 202 -7.32 -5.39 -1.02
C PHE A 202 -8.55 -4.55 -1.42
N GLY A 203 -8.79 -4.46 -2.74
CA GLY A 203 -9.92 -3.73 -3.32
C GLY A 203 -9.94 -2.22 -3.07
N SER A 204 -8.83 -1.63 -2.61
CA SER A 204 -8.78 -0.22 -2.17
C SER A 204 -9.89 0.14 -1.16
N MET A 205 -10.31 -0.86 -0.36
CA MET A 205 -11.48 -0.78 0.52
C MET A 205 -11.25 0.17 1.71
N PHE A 206 -12.34 0.43 2.43
CA PHE A 206 -12.35 1.23 3.66
C PHE A 206 -12.93 0.41 4.80
N ARG A 207 -12.08 -0.07 5.72
CA ARG A 207 -12.52 -0.88 6.87
C ARG A 207 -11.58 -0.70 8.06
N PHE A 208 -12.21 -0.51 9.21
CA PHE A 208 -11.56 -0.33 10.50
C PHE A 208 -12.14 -1.34 11.48
N ASN A 209 -11.37 -1.74 12.47
CA ASN A 209 -11.87 -2.57 13.57
C ASN A 209 -12.62 -1.69 14.61
N SER A 210 -13.13 -2.32 15.67
CA SER A 210 -13.81 -1.63 16.78
C SER A 210 -12.93 -0.63 17.55
N GLU A 211 -11.61 -0.72 17.40
CA GLU A 211 -10.63 0.21 17.97
C GLU A 211 -10.30 1.38 17.02
N GLY A 212 -10.92 1.44 15.84
CA GLY A 212 -10.63 2.46 14.83
C GLY A 212 -9.33 2.23 14.05
N LYS A 213 -8.71 1.04 14.13
CA LYS A 213 -7.49 0.70 13.37
C LYS A 213 -7.82 0.12 12.00
N PHE A 214 -7.10 0.56 10.98
CA PHE A 214 -7.23 0.05 9.61
C PHE A 214 -6.84 -1.44 9.56
N ASN A 215 -7.70 -2.30 9.02
CA ASN A 215 -7.54 -3.76 9.15
C ASN A 215 -7.71 -4.53 7.83
N ILE A 216 -7.44 -3.90 6.69
CA ILE A 216 -7.53 -4.55 5.38
C ILE A 216 -6.17 -5.17 5.03
N PRO A 217 -6.11 -6.41 4.51
CA PRO A 217 -4.86 -7.04 4.10
C PRO A 217 -4.30 -6.40 2.82
N TYR A 218 -3.05 -6.71 2.53
CA TYR A 218 -2.40 -6.37 1.26
C TYR A 218 -3.21 -6.94 0.08
N GLY A 219 -3.37 -6.16 -0.99
CA GLY A 219 -4.15 -6.56 -2.17
C GLY A 219 -3.49 -7.60 -3.06
N GLY A 220 -2.18 -7.85 -2.87
CA GLY A 220 -1.39 -8.76 -3.71
C GLY A 220 -0.77 -8.06 -4.93
N ALA A 221 -0.02 -8.84 -5.72
CA ALA A 221 0.42 -8.41 -7.04
C ALA A 221 -0.79 -8.50 -7.99
N SER A 222 -1.25 -7.35 -8.46
CA SER A 222 -2.19 -7.22 -9.59
C SER A 222 -1.47 -6.61 -10.76
#